data_AF-A0A526TW91-F1
#
_entry.id   AF-A0A526TW91-F1
#
_cell.length_a   1.000
_cell.length_b   1.000
_cell.length_c   1.000
_cell.angle_alpha   90.00
_cell.angle_beta   90.00
_cell.angle_gamma   90.00
#
_symmetry.space_group_name_H-M   'P 1'
#
loop_
_entity.id
_entity.type
_entity.pdbx_description
1 polymer ?
#
loop_
_entity_poly.entity_id
_entity_poly.type
_entity_poly.pdbx_seq_one_letter_code
_entity_poly.pdbx_strand_id
1 'polypeptide(L)' 'GYRHRRDERRGNWRRGCSPDRALDKAERMGLHRVRIVDVSRRTVKVAGRQDGDRVVVVFANERGCPVIYR' A
#
# COMPACT_ATOMS: atom_id res chain seq x y z
N GLY A 1 -12.41 5.98 15.68
CA GLY A 1 -12.63 4.69 14.99
C GLY A 1 -12.80 4.95 13.51
N TYR A 2 -11.81 4.61 12.68
CA TYR A 2 -11.80 4.93 11.25
C TYR A 2 -12.42 3.77 10.48
N ARG A 3 -13.72 3.85 10.24
CA ARG A 3 -14.52 2.78 9.66
C ARG A 3 -15.14 3.27 8.36
N HIS A 4 -14.98 2.45 7.31
CA HIS A 4 -15.76 2.41 6.08
C HIS A 4 -15.62 3.55 5.07
N ARG A 5 -14.59 3.47 4.22
CA ARG A 5 -14.62 4.10 2.88
C ARG A 5 -13.85 3.27 1.83
N ARG A 6 -14.01 1.94 1.86
CA ARG A 6 -13.20 0.98 1.07
C ARG A 6 -13.89 0.46 -0.21
N ASP A 7 -15.08 0.97 -0.55
CA ASP A 7 -15.92 0.28 -1.55
C ASP A 7 -16.05 0.96 -2.92
N GLU A 8 -15.67 2.23 -3.09
CA GLU A 8 -16.05 2.99 -4.31
C GLU A 8 -15.00 3.00 -5.45
N ARG A 9 -13.80 2.44 -5.28
CA ARG A 9 -12.73 2.47 -6.32
C ARG A 9 -12.40 1.11 -6.96
N ARG A 10 -13.26 0.10 -6.79
CA ARG A 10 -13.04 -1.26 -7.31
C ARG A 10 -13.12 -1.41 -8.85
N GLY A 11 -13.57 -0.39 -9.58
CA GLY A 11 -13.86 -0.50 -11.02
C GLY A 11 -12.63 -0.40 -11.95
N ASN A 12 -11.68 0.51 -11.69
CA ASN A 12 -10.60 0.83 -12.63
C ASN A 12 -9.24 0.19 -12.23
N TRP A 13 -8.98 0.02 -10.94
CA TRP A 13 -7.68 -0.45 -10.46
C TRP A 13 -7.48 -1.97 -10.46
N ARG A 14 -8.41 -2.77 -10.99
CA ARG A 14 -8.25 -4.23 -11.07
C ARG A 14 -6.99 -4.66 -11.85
N ARG A 15 -6.38 -3.77 -12.62
CA ARG A 15 -5.17 -4.03 -13.41
C ARG A 15 -3.86 -3.59 -12.73
N GLY A 16 -3.88 -2.70 -11.74
CA GLY A 16 -2.67 -2.09 -11.15
C GLY A 16 -2.59 -2.21 -9.61
N CYS A 17 -1.70 -1.42 -9.01
CA CYS A 17 -1.59 -1.32 -7.55
C CYS A 17 -2.18 -0.02 -7.03
N SER A 18 -3.39 -0.09 -6.47
CA SER A 18 -4.00 1.06 -5.79
C SER A 18 -3.27 1.40 -4.49
N PRO A 19 -3.29 2.67 -4.06
CA PRO A 19 -2.87 3.07 -2.72
C PRO A 19 -3.52 2.24 -1.61
N ASP A 20 -4.84 2.05 -1.63
CA ASP A 20 -5.55 1.23 -0.63
C ASP A 20 -5.06 -0.22 -0.63
N ARG A 21 -4.81 -0.79 -1.81
CA ARG A 21 -4.32 -2.16 -1.95
C ARG A 21 -2.88 -2.31 -1.44
N ALA A 22 -2.06 -1.28 -1.63
CA ALA A 22 -0.70 -1.21 -1.11
C ALA A 22 -0.70 -1.13 0.43
N LEU A 23 -1.59 -0.32 1.02
CA LEU A 23 -1.79 -0.28 2.48
C LEU A 23 -2.20 -1.66 3.02
N ASP A 24 -3.21 -2.29 2.41
CA ASP A 24 -3.68 -3.63 2.80
C ASP A 24 -2.61 -4.71 2.69
N LYS A 25 -1.77 -4.60 1.66
CA LYS A 25 -0.66 -5.53 1.46
C LYS A 25 0.44 -5.28 2.49
N ALA A 26 0.76 -4.02 2.79
CA ALA A 26 1.73 -3.67 3.82
C ALA A 26 1.28 -4.13 5.22
N GLU A 27 0.00 -3.96 5.58
CA GLU A 27 -0.54 -4.46 6.84
C GLU A 27 -0.45 -5.99 6.94
N ARG A 28 -0.77 -6.72 5.86
CA ARG A 28 -0.60 -8.18 5.80
C ARG A 28 0.86 -8.63 5.84
N MET A 29 1.81 -7.78 5.50
CA MET A 29 3.25 -8.03 5.64
C MET A 29 3.76 -7.75 7.06
N GLY A 30 2.89 -7.37 7.99
CA GLY A 30 3.23 -7.07 9.38
C GLY A 30 3.65 -5.62 9.63
N LEU A 31 3.38 -4.70 8.70
CA LEU A 31 3.57 -3.28 8.97
C LEU A 31 2.36 -2.73 9.72
N HIS A 32 2.64 -1.97 10.78
CA HIS A 32 1.64 -1.25 11.56
C HIS A 32 1.68 0.26 11.28
N ARG A 33 0.56 0.94 11.53
CA ARG A 33 0.42 2.40 11.33
C ARG A 33 0.85 2.83 9.92
N VAL A 34 0.44 2.05 8.92
CA VAL A 34 0.80 2.27 7.52
C VAL A 34 0.17 3.56 6.99
N ARG A 35 0.90 4.25 6.11
CA ARG A 35 0.44 5.42 5.39
C ARG A 35 1.13 5.54 4.04
N ILE A 36 0.41 6.08 3.07
CA ILE A 36 0.98 6.45 1.79
C ILE A 36 1.92 7.64 2.00
N VAL A 37 3.15 7.52 1.52
CA VAL A 37 4.10 8.65 1.51
C VAL A 37 4.28 9.24 0.13
N ASP A 38 4.09 8.44 -0.92
CA ASP A 38 4.19 8.90 -2.31
C ASP A 38 3.40 7.96 -3.22
N VAL A 39 2.77 8.55 -4.25
CA VAL A 39 2.08 7.80 -5.31
C VAL A 39 2.58 8.34 -6.63
N SER A 40 3.34 7.52 -7.32
CA SER A 40 3.86 7.78 -8.65
C SER A 40 3.11 6.94 -9.68
N ARG A 41 3.22 7.30 -10.96
CA ARG A 41 2.64 6.52 -12.06
C ARG A 41 3.08 5.05 -12.06
N ARG A 42 4.31 4.77 -11.60
CA ARG A 42 4.93 3.43 -11.61
C ARG A 42 5.02 2.77 -10.23
N THR A 43 4.86 3.52 -9.15
CA THR A 43 5.13 3.02 -7.79
C THR A 43 4.20 3.62 -6.75
N VAL A 44 3.98 2.88 -5.68
CA VAL A 44 3.26 3.32 -4.49
C VAL A 44 4.17 3.09 -3.28
N LYS A 45 4.56 4.16 -2.60
CA LYS A 45 5.41 4.08 -1.42
C LYS A 45 4.56 4.13 -0.16
N VAL A 46 4.76 3.17 0.71
CA VAL A 46 4.04 3.02 1.98
C VAL A 46 5.06 3.05 3.11
N ALA A 47 4.90 3.97 4.06
CA ALA A 47 5.67 3.95 5.29
C ALA A 47 4.83 3.31 6.40
N GLY A 48 5.47 2.55 7.27
CA GLY A 48 4.86 1.98 8.46
C GLY A 48 5.88 1.73 9.55
N ARG A 49 5.51 0.88 10.50
CA ARG A 49 6.40 0.38 11.54
C ARG A 49 6.39 -1.13 11.58
N GLN A 50 7.56 -1.70 11.83
CA GLN A 50 7.74 -3.14 12.02
C GLN A 50 8.80 -3.32 13.10
N ASP A 51 8.50 -4.15 14.11
CA ASP A 51 9.40 -4.44 15.23
C ASP A 51 9.93 -3.20 15.98
N GLY A 52 9.16 -2.10 15.96
CA GLY A 52 9.52 -0.82 16.58
C GLY A 52 10.18 0.18 15.63
N ASP A 53 10.76 -0.29 14.53
CA ASP A 53 11.45 0.52 13.55
C ASP A 53 10.52 1.09 12.47
N ARG A 54 10.93 2.22 11.89
CA ARG A 54 10.22 2.84 10.77
C ARG A 54 10.70 2.22 9.46
N VAL A 55 9.79 1.57 8.74
CA VAL A 55 10.08 0.87 7.48
C VAL A 55 9.31 1.53 6.33
N VAL A 56 9.90 1.53 5.14
CA VAL A 56 9.26 2.02 3.92
C VAL A 56 9.26 0.92 2.88
N VAL A 57 8.06 0.47 2.51
CA VAL A 57 7.87 -0.53 1.46
C VAL A 57 7.41 0.18 0.19
N VAL A 58 8.02 -0.18 -0.93
CA VAL A 58 7.62 0.33 -2.24
C VAL A 58 6.99 -0.79 -3.05
N PHE A 59 5.80 -0.54 -3.55
CA PHE A 59 5.08 -1.42 -4.44
C PHE A 59 5.16 -0.90 -5.87
N ALA A 60 5.30 -1.78 -6.86
CA ALA A 60 5.10 -1.39 -8.24
C ALA A 60 3.59 -1.19 -8.51
N ASN A 61 3.25 -0.18 -9.30
CA ASN A 61 1.90 0.07 -9.79
C ASN A 61 1.54 -0.88 -10.94
N GLU A 62 1.60 -2.18 -10.65
CA GLU A 62 1.41 -3.27 -11.61
C GLU A 62 0.45 -4.31 -11.04
N ARG A 63 0.00 -5.23 -11.90
CA ARG A 63 -0.93 -6.29 -11.52
C ARG A 63 -0.29 -7.16 -10.44
N GLY A 64 -0.96 -7.28 -9.29
CA GLY A 64 -0.45 -8.07 -8.16
C GLY A 64 0.31 -7.27 -7.10
N CYS A 65 0.53 -5.96 -7.31
CA CYS A 65 1.23 -5.08 -6.37
C CYS A 65 2.58 -5.67 -5.90
N PRO A 66 3.51 -6.04 -6.79
CA PRO A 66 4.78 -6.64 -6.35
C PRO A 66 5.57 -5.62 -5.50
N VAL A 67 6.27 -6.13 -4.49
CA VAL A 67 7.18 -5.32 -3.67
C VAL A 67 8.49 -5.19 -4.43
N ILE A 68 8.96 -3.97 -4.60
CA ILE A 68 10.23 -3.67 -5.28
C ILE A 68 11.30 -3.14 -4.32
N TYR A 69 10.92 -2.76 -3.10
CA TYR A 69 11.83 -2.29 -2.04
C TYR A 69 11.20 -2.44 -0.65
N ARG A 70 12.01 -2.74 0.38
CA ARG A 70 11.64 -2.83 1.80
C ARG A 70 12.78 -2.30 2.66
#